data_AF-A0A2G5SII0-F1
#
_entry.id   AF-A0A2G5SII0-F1
#
_cell.length_a   1.000
_cell.length_b   1.000
_cell.length_c   1.000
_cell.angle_alpha   90.00
_cell.angle_beta   90.00
_cell.angle_gamma   90.00
#
_symmetry.space_group_name_H-M   'P 1'
#
loop_
_entity.id
_entity.type
_entity.pdbx_description
1 polymer ?
#
loop_
_entity_poly.entity_id
_entity_poly.type
_entity_poly.pdbx_seq_one_letter_code
_entity_poly.pdbx_strand_id
1 'polypeptide(L)'
;MNKSSAVIKNDRYLKTCIKNEVIKKIPIFDSYRKFCNKVGQDAMKYPDFEFWYYRFYHGRRDFNYDRSMDPVPKTIMDIPVKLMYKITENLDPVERAYLRSMNKSIKDIADSHAPIFDSIKIFVSDDLLYWHLNDKLFACLKTANGCEFHAPKGSVIKSDKSIMNKSLEYLVPLFKIPNIQVNHLSLSFYDESVLDGFLSTQFHAKSVKISTTIKTLSLRLLSAMTPGQVESIYMESLHTIDGEIVLRYYETEQFKQAKHVELKGFYKEDDLLKFSHLKSFKCELCFLEPTDYQRIRDASYF
;
A
#
# COMPACT_ATOMS: atom_id res chain seq x y z
N MET A 1 -46.76 4.42 37.34
CA MET A 1 -45.96 3.18 37.21
C MET A 1 -45.58 3.00 35.76
N ASN A 2 -44.32 3.20 35.41
CA ASN A 2 -43.74 2.69 34.17
C ASN A 2 -42.32 2.25 34.49
N LYS A 3 -42.07 0.94 34.40
CA LYS A 3 -40.86 0.27 34.84
C LYS A 3 -39.66 0.78 34.04
N SER A 4 -38.74 1.44 34.74
CA SER A 4 -37.36 1.62 34.31
C SER A 4 -36.77 0.26 33.91
N SER A 5 -36.32 0.13 32.67
CA SER A 5 -35.58 -1.03 32.16
C SER A 5 -34.16 -1.04 32.75
N ALA A 6 -34.08 -1.25 34.06
CA ALA A 6 -32.84 -1.50 34.76
C ALA A 6 -32.38 -2.94 34.46
N VAL A 7 -31.77 -3.14 33.29
CA VAL A 7 -30.77 -4.21 33.15
C VAL A 7 -29.57 -3.74 33.95
N ILE A 8 -29.60 -4.00 35.25
CA ILE A 8 -28.38 -4.05 36.06
C ILE A 8 -27.52 -5.13 35.37
N LYS A 9 -26.55 -4.70 34.55
CA LYS A 9 -25.47 -5.57 34.07
C LYS A 9 -24.85 -6.16 35.33
N ASN A 10 -25.22 -7.41 35.64
CA ASN A 10 -24.79 -8.05 36.87
C ASN A 10 -23.28 -8.25 36.79
N ASP A 11 -22.53 -7.32 37.35
CA ASP A 11 -21.07 -7.26 37.33
C ASP A 11 -20.44 -8.60 37.77
N ARG A 12 -21.06 -9.25 38.77
CA ARG A 12 -20.66 -10.59 39.23
C ARG A 12 -20.88 -11.67 38.17
N TYR A 13 -21.97 -11.59 37.40
CA TYR A 13 -22.21 -12.50 36.28
C TYR A 13 -21.18 -12.31 35.16
N LEU A 14 -20.85 -11.06 34.81
CA LEU A 14 -19.81 -10.76 33.82
C LEU A 14 -18.46 -11.35 34.25
N LYS A 15 -18.02 -11.08 35.48
CA LYS A 15 -16.79 -11.64 36.05
C LYS A 15 -16.79 -13.17 36.11
N THR A 16 -17.95 -13.78 36.35
CA THR A 16 -18.09 -15.25 36.35
C THR A 16 -17.86 -15.81 34.95
N CYS A 17 -18.36 -15.13 33.91
CA CYS A 17 -18.07 -15.49 32.52
C CYS A 17 -16.56 -15.45 32.24
N ILE A 18 -15.87 -14.37 32.64
CA ILE A 18 -14.42 -14.22 32.44
C ILE A 18 -13.65 -15.33 33.17
N LYS A 19 -13.99 -15.60 34.44
CA LYS A 19 -13.36 -16.67 35.23
C LYS A 19 -13.51 -18.03 34.57
N ASN A 20 -14.68 -18.33 33.98
CA ASN A 20 -14.91 -19.58 33.28
C ASN A 20 -14.03 -19.73 32.03
N GLU A 21 -13.78 -18.64 31.29
CA GLU A 21 -12.87 -18.64 30.14
C GLU A 21 -11.42 -18.94 30.57
N VAL A 22 -10.97 -18.34 31.69
CA VAL A 22 -9.66 -18.60 32.29
C VAL A 22 -9.49 -20.06 32.72
N ILE A 23 -10.50 -20.64 33.39
CA ILE A 23 -10.48 -22.05 33.82
C ILE A 23 -10.33 -22.98 32.61
N LYS A 24 -10.97 -22.63 31.49
CA LYS A 24 -10.86 -23.35 30.21
C LYS A 24 -9.55 -23.09 29.46
N LYS A 25 -8.66 -22.24 30.00
CA LYS A 25 -7.37 -21.85 29.40
C LYS A 25 -7.51 -21.33 27.97
N ILE A 26 -8.61 -20.63 27.68
CA ILE A 26 -8.83 -20.03 26.37
C ILE A 26 -7.94 -18.78 26.27
N PRO A 27 -7.17 -18.57 25.18
CA PRO A 27 -6.37 -17.37 25.01
C PRO A 27 -7.19 -16.08 25.16
N ILE A 28 -6.60 -15.06 25.78
CA ILE A 28 -7.30 -13.84 26.21
C ILE A 28 -8.11 -13.14 25.11
N PHE A 29 -7.58 -13.05 23.89
CA PHE A 29 -8.27 -12.41 22.76
C PHE A 29 -9.50 -13.22 22.31
N ASP A 30 -9.38 -14.54 22.27
CA ASP A 30 -10.50 -15.43 21.96
C ASP A 30 -11.56 -15.37 23.07
N SER A 31 -11.12 -15.31 24.33
CA SER A 31 -12.00 -15.15 25.48
C SER A 31 -12.77 -13.83 25.44
N TYR A 32 -12.12 -12.71 25.08
CA TYR A 32 -12.80 -11.43 24.96
C TYR A 32 -13.83 -11.45 23.84
N ARG A 33 -13.49 -12.00 22.67
CA ARG A 33 -14.44 -12.12 21.55
C ARG A 33 -15.65 -12.97 21.93
N LYS A 34 -15.43 -14.13 22.57
CA LYS A 34 -16.51 -14.99 23.08
C LYS A 34 -17.35 -14.30 24.14
N PHE A 35 -16.71 -13.58 25.05
CA PHE A 35 -17.38 -12.79 26.07
C PHE A 35 -18.30 -11.74 25.42
N CYS A 36 -17.79 -10.91 24.52
CA CYS A 36 -18.60 -9.91 23.81
C CYS A 36 -19.76 -10.53 23.03
N ASN A 37 -19.54 -11.66 22.36
CA ASN A 37 -20.61 -12.38 21.64
C ASN A 37 -21.70 -12.90 22.59
N LYS A 38 -21.34 -13.29 23.82
CA LYS A 38 -22.26 -13.87 24.79
C LYS A 38 -23.00 -12.83 25.64
N VAL A 39 -22.33 -11.74 26.03
CA VAL A 39 -22.86 -10.76 26.99
C VAL A 39 -23.14 -9.39 26.38
N GLY A 40 -22.78 -9.17 25.11
CA GLY A 40 -22.93 -7.91 24.39
C GLY A 40 -21.61 -7.14 24.25
N GLN A 41 -21.45 -6.42 23.14
CA GLN A 41 -20.24 -5.65 22.82
C GLN A 41 -19.96 -4.52 23.82
N ASP A 42 -21.02 -3.90 24.34
CA ASP A 42 -20.91 -2.80 25.31
C ASP A 42 -20.87 -3.27 26.77
N ALA A 43 -20.78 -4.59 27.02
CA ALA A 43 -20.87 -5.14 28.37
C ALA A 43 -19.67 -4.75 29.24
N MET A 44 -18.45 -4.80 28.69
CA MET A 44 -17.20 -4.45 29.36
C MET A 44 -16.13 -4.10 28.32
N LYS A 45 -15.38 -3.03 28.52
CA LYS A 45 -14.27 -2.66 27.62
C LYS A 45 -13.10 -3.64 27.79
N TYR A 46 -12.31 -3.80 26.73
CA TYR A 46 -11.17 -4.72 26.74
C TYR A 46 -10.19 -4.52 27.92
N PRO A 47 -9.79 -3.30 28.31
CA PRO A 47 -8.87 -3.13 29.45
C PRO A 47 -9.45 -3.62 30.80
N ASP A 48 -10.76 -3.49 30.99
CA ASP A 48 -11.43 -4.00 32.19
C ASP A 48 -11.51 -5.53 32.16
N PHE A 49 -11.82 -6.09 30.98
CA PHE A 49 -11.82 -7.53 30.77
C PHE A 49 -10.43 -8.13 31.01
N GLU A 50 -9.39 -7.52 30.43
CA GLU A 50 -8.00 -7.96 30.54
C GLU A 50 -7.53 -7.99 31.99
N PHE A 51 -7.85 -6.94 32.75
CA PHE A 51 -7.57 -6.89 34.17
C PHE A 51 -8.18 -8.09 34.92
N TRP A 52 -9.48 -8.34 34.74
CA TRP A 52 -10.16 -9.45 35.42
C TRP A 52 -9.65 -10.81 34.95
N TYR A 53 -9.37 -10.94 33.65
CA TYR A 53 -8.82 -12.15 33.06
C TYR A 53 -7.48 -12.50 33.72
N TYR A 54 -6.51 -11.59 33.73
CA TYR A 54 -5.20 -11.87 34.33
C TYR A 54 -5.26 -12.03 35.85
N ARG A 55 -6.14 -11.29 36.53
CA ARG A 55 -6.37 -11.48 37.97
C ARG A 55 -6.84 -12.90 38.29
N PHE A 56 -7.86 -13.40 37.58
CA PHE A 56 -8.33 -14.77 37.75
C PHE A 56 -7.30 -15.80 37.29
N TYR A 57 -6.55 -15.50 36.23
CA TYR A 57 -5.46 -16.34 35.72
C TYR A 57 -4.36 -16.55 36.77
N HIS A 58 -4.01 -15.51 37.52
CA HIS A 58 -3.07 -15.56 38.65
C HIS A 58 -3.70 -16.10 39.96
N GLY A 59 -4.90 -16.66 39.91
CA GLY A 59 -5.53 -17.32 41.06
C GLY A 59 -6.20 -16.40 42.08
N ARG A 60 -6.23 -15.08 41.86
CA ARG A 60 -6.95 -14.14 42.73
C ARG A 60 -8.44 -14.17 42.40
N ARG A 61 -9.27 -14.73 43.30
CA ARG A 61 -10.68 -15.09 43.04
C ARG A 61 -11.69 -14.15 43.67
N ASP A 62 -11.26 -13.00 44.18
CA ASP A 62 -12.09 -11.96 44.76
C ASP A 62 -12.84 -11.18 43.67
N PHE A 63 -14.17 -11.26 43.66
CA PHE A 63 -15.02 -10.60 42.66
C PHE A 63 -15.22 -9.11 42.96
N ASN A 64 -14.98 -8.68 44.20
CA ASN A 64 -15.31 -7.35 44.69
C ASN A 64 -14.06 -6.47 44.88
N TYR A 65 -12.98 -6.78 44.18
CA TYR A 65 -11.77 -5.96 44.29
C TYR A 65 -12.04 -4.52 43.84
N ASP A 66 -11.64 -3.59 44.70
CA ASP A 66 -11.68 -2.18 44.38
C ASP A 66 -10.46 -1.77 43.57
N ARG A 67 -10.70 -1.39 42.31
CA ARG A 67 -9.67 -0.92 41.37
C ARG A 67 -9.39 0.59 41.48
N SER A 68 -10.07 1.29 42.38
CA SER A 68 -9.92 2.74 42.54
C SER A 68 -8.49 3.16 42.88
N MET A 69 -7.73 2.28 43.53
CA MET A 69 -6.34 2.50 43.94
C MET A 69 -5.32 1.96 42.93
N ASP A 70 -5.76 1.24 41.90
CA ASP A 70 -4.85 0.73 40.87
C ASP A 70 -4.43 1.88 39.93
N PRO A 71 -3.20 1.86 39.39
CA PRO A 71 -2.80 2.81 38.37
C PRO A 71 -3.75 2.77 37.17
N VAL A 72 -4.07 3.94 36.63
CA VAL A 72 -4.88 4.04 35.41
C VAL A 72 -4.19 3.27 34.29
N PRO A 73 -4.91 2.38 33.58
CA PRO A 73 -4.34 1.65 32.46
C PRO A 73 -3.73 2.59 31.44
N LYS A 74 -2.45 2.39 31.13
CA LYS A 74 -1.76 3.16 30.09
C LYS A 74 -2.22 2.71 28.72
N THR A 75 -2.32 3.68 27.83
CA THR A 75 -2.59 3.51 26.41
C THR A 75 -1.32 3.71 25.60
N ILE A 76 -1.36 3.39 24.30
CA ILE A 76 -0.27 3.72 23.37
C ILE A 76 0.05 5.22 23.35
N MET A 77 -0.93 6.07 23.68
CA MET A 77 -0.76 7.54 23.71
C MET A 77 0.03 8.02 24.93
N ASP A 78 0.19 7.17 25.95
CA ASP A 78 1.00 7.48 27.14
C ASP A 78 2.49 7.14 26.93
N ILE A 79 2.85 6.58 25.77
CA ILE A 79 4.24 6.36 25.39
C ILE A 79 4.88 7.72 25.05
N PRO A 80 6.04 8.05 25.63
CA PRO A 80 6.77 9.27 25.26
C PRO A 80 7.00 9.35 23.75
N VAL A 81 6.75 10.52 23.17
CA VAL A 81 6.85 10.76 21.71
C VAL A 81 8.20 10.28 21.13
N LYS A 82 9.30 10.48 21.86
CA LYS A 82 10.64 9.98 21.46
C LYS A 82 10.70 8.46 21.27
N LEU A 83 9.98 7.69 22.08
CA LEU A 83 9.90 6.23 21.92
C LEU A 83 8.95 5.85 20.77
N MET A 84 7.86 6.59 20.58
CA MET A 84 6.97 6.39 19.43
C MET A 84 7.71 6.59 18.11
N TYR A 85 8.57 7.61 18.00
CA TYR A 85 9.42 7.79 16.83
C TYR A 85 10.31 6.58 16.56
N LYS A 86 11.01 6.08 17.58
CA LYS A 86 11.83 4.87 17.45
C LYS A 86 11.02 3.66 17.00
N ILE A 87 9.80 3.48 17.52
CA ILE A 87 8.91 2.41 17.08
C ILE A 87 8.62 2.60 15.58
N THR A 88 8.17 3.78 15.17
CA THR A 88 7.81 4.02 13.76
C THR A 88 8.99 3.90 12.79
N GLU A 89 10.21 4.28 13.20
CA GLU A 89 11.44 4.12 12.41
C GLU A 89 11.77 2.65 12.14
N ASN A 90 11.48 1.76 13.10
CA ASN A 90 11.74 0.32 12.98
C ASN A 90 10.64 -0.44 12.24
N LEU A 91 9.50 0.20 11.97
CA LEU A 91 8.44 -0.40 11.18
C LEU A 91 8.74 -0.29 9.71
N ASP A 92 8.47 -1.37 8.99
CA ASP A 92 8.49 -1.32 7.54
C ASP A 92 7.40 -0.36 7.03
N PRO A 93 7.52 0.15 5.78
CA PRO A 93 6.56 1.11 5.27
C PRO A 93 5.10 0.63 5.23
N VAL A 94 4.86 -0.69 5.15
CA VAL A 94 3.52 -1.28 5.20
C VAL A 94 2.94 -1.19 6.60
N GLU A 95 3.71 -1.65 7.59
CA GLU A 95 3.30 -1.63 9.00
C GLU A 95 3.08 -0.18 9.47
N ARG A 96 3.91 0.75 8.98
CA ARG A 96 3.75 2.18 9.24
C ARG A 96 2.49 2.76 8.60
N ALA A 97 2.12 2.35 7.39
CA ALA A 97 0.88 2.78 6.76
C ALA A 97 -0.37 2.31 7.54
N TYR A 98 -0.31 1.12 8.14
CA TYR A 98 -1.38 0.65 9.04
C TYR A 98 -1.47 1.53 10.29
N LEU A 99 -0.35 1.78 10.97
CA LEU A 99 -0.32 2.68 12.13
C LEU A 99 -0.89 4.07 11.80
N ARG A 100 -0.49 4.63 10.65
CA ARG A 100 -0.94 5.93 10.16
C ARG A 100 -2.47 6.04 10.07
N SER A 101 -3.18 4.94 9.84
CA SER A 101 -4.63 4.92 9.71
C SER A 101 -5.39 4.96 11.04
N MET A 102 -4.71 4.77 12.18
CA MET A 102 -5.37 4.55 13.47
C MET A 102 -5.97 5.82 14.09
N ASN A 103 -5.18 6.89 14.24
CA ASN A 103 -5.64 8.17 14.79
C ASN A 103 -4.73 9.33 14.35
N LYS A 104 -5.17 10.58 14.59
CA LYS A 104 -4.45 11.78 14.16
C LYS A 104 -3.03 11.87 14.73
N SER A 105 -2.83 11.62 16.02
CA SER A 105 -1.51 11.72 16.65
C SER A 105 -0.53 10.65 16.16
N ILE A 106 -0.98 9.41 15.98
CA ILE A 106 -0.16 8.34 15.40
C ILE A 106 0.14 8.66 13.93
N LYS A 107 -0.82 9.22 13.19
CA LYS A 107 -0.60 9.70 11.83
C LYS A 107 0.50 10.76 11.78
N ASP A 108 0.45 11.77 12.64
CA ASP A 108 1.44 12.85 12.67
C ASP A 108 2.86 12.31 12.97
N ILE A 109 2.96 11.30 13.84
CA ILE A 109 4.23 10.61 14.13
C ILE A 109 4.68 9.78 12.93
N ALA A 110 3.78 9.01 12.31
CA ALA A 110 4.10 8.20 11.14
C ALA A 110 4.53 9.05 9.93
N ASP A 111 3.89 10.20 9.73
CA ASP A 111 4.15 11.13 8.62
C ASP A 111 5.41 12.01 8.87
N SER A 112 5.94 12.06 10.10
CA SER A 112 7.15 12.83 10.43
C SER A 112 8.44 12.31 9.79
N HIS A 113 8.44 11.05 9.35
CA HIS A 113 9.55 10.42 8.65
C HIS A 113 9.05 9.93 7.29
N ALA A 114 9.55 10.53 6.22
CA ALA A 114 9.20 10.14 4.85
C ALA A 114 9.43 8.64 4.65
N PRO A 115 8.42 7.85 4.22
CA PRO A 115 8.65 6.46 3.87
C PRO A 115 9.48 6.38 2.58
N ILE A 116 10.52 5.57 2.62
CA ILE A 116 11.38 5.29 1.47
C ILE A 116 11.09 3.85 1.03
N PHE A 117 10.66 3.71 -0.22
CA PHE A 117 10.48 2.43 -0.88
C PHE A 117 11.60 2.24 -1.89
N ASP A 118 12.34 1.13 -1.75
CA ASP A 118 13.34 0.75 -2.74
C ASP A 118 12.64 0.35 -4.04
N SER A 119 11.57 -0.43 -3.95
CA SER A 119 10.79 -0.80 -5.11
C SER A 119 9.30 -0.95 -4.79
N ILE A 120 8.47 -0.35 -5.66
CA ILE A 120 7.05 -0.63 -5.75
C ILE A 120 6.81 -1.28 -7.11
N LYS A 121 6.18 -2.45 -7.13
CA LYS A 121 5.80 -3.14 -8.37
C LYS A 121 4.31 -3.38 -8.36
N ILE A 122 3.61 -3.04 -9.42
CA ILE A 122 2.17 -3.22 -9.56
C ILE A 122 1.93 -3.96 -10.86
N PHE A 123 1.15 -5.03 -10.77
CA PHE A 123 0.73 -5.83 -11.91
C PHE A 123 -0.79 -5.92 -11.93
N VAL A 124 -1.38 -5.69 -13.10
CA VAL A 124 -2.83 -5.71 -13.33
C VAL A 124 -3.14 -6.58 -14.55
N SER A 125 -4.09 -7.49 -14.36
CA SER A 125 -4.71 -8.35 -15.38
C SER A 125 -6.18 -8.58 -15.01
N ASP A 126 -6.95 -9.14 -15.94
CA ASP A 126 -8.40 -9.36 -15.80
C ASP A 126 -8.83 -10.14 -14.55
N ASP A 127 -7.98 -11.07 -14.09
CA ASP A 127 -8.30 -11.98 -12.99
C ASP A 127 -7.40 -11.81 -11.76
N LEU A 128 -6.36 -10.99 -11.87
CA LEU A 128 -5.35 -10.80 -10.83
C LEU A 128 -4.80 -9.37 -10.83
N LEU A 129 -4.81 -8.77 -9.65
CA LEU A 129 -4.01 -7.59 -9.33
C LEU A 129 -3.09 -7.90 -8.18
N TYR A 130 -1.79 -7.72 -8.35
CA TYR A 130 -0.85 -7.84 -7.23
C TYR A 130 0.12 -6.68 -7.20
N TRP A 131 0.67 -6.43 -6.02
CA TRP A 131 1.72 -5.46 -5.87
C TRP A 131 2.75 -5.88 -4.83
N HIS A 132 3.99 -5.49 -5.08
CA HIS A 132 5.08 -5.58 -4.12
C HIS A 132 5.39 -4.21 -3.57
N LEU A 133 5.50 -4.13 -2.24
CA LEU A 133 6.14 -3.03 -1.53
C LEU A 133 7.43 -3.58 -0.92
N ASN A 134 8.56 -3.33 -1.59
CA ASN A 134 9.82 -4.02 -1.34
C ASN A 134 9.64 -5.55 -1.38
N ASP A 135 9.80 -6.24 -0.25
CA ASP A 135 9.67 -7.69 -0.10
C ASP A 135 8.22 -8.15 0.21
N LYS A 136 7.29 -7.22 0.46
CA LYS A 136 5.91 -7.55 0.86
C LYS A 136 4.99 -7.67 -0.36
N LEU A 137 4.47 -8.87 -0.59
CA LEU A 137 3.48 -9.16 -1.62
C LEU A 137 2.05 -8.99 -1.10
N PHE A 138 1.25 -8.31 -1.90
CA PHE A 138 -0.21 -8.23 -1.78
C PHE A 138 -0.82 -8.72 -3.08
N ALA A 139 -1.93 -9.43 -3.00
CA ALA A 139 -2.63 -9.91 -4.18
C ALA A 139 -4.14 -9.82 -4.01
N CYS A 140 -4.85 -9.59 -5.10
CA CYS A 140 -6.29 -9.61 -5.17
C CYS A 140 -6.69 -10.47 -6.37
N LEU A 141 -7.32 -11.61 -6.08
CA LEU A 141 -7.75 -12.58 -7.08
C LEU A 141 -9.24 -12.44 -7.31
N LYS A 142 -9.66 -12.51 -8.56
CA LYS A 142 -11.07 -12.51 -8.93
C LYS A 142 -11.73 -13.82 -8.49
N THR A 143 -12.97 -13.72 -8.05
CA THR A 143 -13.82 -14.86 -7.70
C THR A 143 -15.19 -14.69 -8.36
N ALA A 144 -16.03 -15.72 -8.31
CA ALA A 144 -17.36 -15.67 -8.92
C ALA A 144 -18.23 -14.50 -8.41
N ASN A 145 -18.08 -14.12 -7.14
CA ASN A 145 -18.93 -13.13 -6.46
C ASN A 145 -18.15 -11.89 -6.01
N GLY A 146 -16.98 -11.60 -6.59
CA GLY A 146 -16.13 -10.47 -6.19
C GLY A 146 -14.65 -10.82 -6.24
N CYS A 147 -13.94 -10.66 -5.12
CA CYS A 147 -12.50 -10.95 -5.04
C CYS A 147 -12.05 -11.50 -3.68
N GLU A 148 -10.87 -12.13 -3.70
CA GLU A 148 -10.14 -12.58 -2.52
C GLU A 148 -8.84 -11.77 -2.41
N PHE A 149 -8.70 -11.02 -1.32
CA PHE A 149 -7.51 -10.21 -1.04
C PHE A 149 -6.58 -10.96 -0.07
N HIS A 150 -5.32 -11.03 -0.46
CA HIS A 150 -4.23 -11.66 0.27
C HIS A 150 -3.27 -10.57 0.74
N ALA A 151 -3.14 -10.42 2.05
CA ALA A 151 -2.16 -9.55 2.67
C ALA A 151 -0.88 -10.33 3.04
N PRO A 152 0.23 -9.63 3.30
CA PRO A 152 1.42 -10.25 3.88
C PRO A 152 1.09 -11.07 5.13
N LYS A 153 1.88 -12.12 5.38
CA LYS A 153 1.70 -13.04 6.52
C LYS A 153 0.42 -13.91 6.44
N GLY A 154 -0.17 -14.06 5.24
CA GLY A 154 -1.19 -15.08 4.94
C GLY A 154 -2.62 -14.70 5.32
N SER A 155 -2.89 -13.42 5.58
CA SER A 155 -4.27 -12.97 5.87
C SER A 155 -5.09 -12.94 4.59
N VAL A 156 -6.29 -13.55 4.63
CA VAL A 156 -7.20 -13.64 3.49
C VAL A 156 -8.51 -12.94 3.81
N ILE A 157 -8.95 -12.03 2.94
CA ILE A 157 -10.19 -11.26 3.09
C ILE A 157 -11.02 -11.43 1.82
N LYS A 158 -12.20 -12.03 1.94
CA LYS A 158 -13.18 -12.08 0.85
C LYS A 158 -13.96 -10.78 0.78
N SER A 159 -14.21 -10.30 -0.42
CA SER A 159 -14.99 -9.09 -0.69
C SER A 159 -15.88 -9.32 -1.90
N ASP A 160 -17.07 -8.73 -1.87
CA ASP A 160 -18.01 -8.61 -3.00
C ASP A 160 -17.57 -7.57 -4.05
N LYS A 161 -16.54 -6.77 -3.76
CA LYS A 161 -15.98 -5.76 -4.66
C LYS A 161 -15.18 -6.41 -5.79
N SER A 162 -15.03 -5.68 -6.89
CA SER A 162 -14.07 -6.04 -7.95
C SER A 162 -12.63 -6.01 -7.44
N ILE A 163 -11.73 -6.73 -8.14
CA ILE A 163 -10.29 -6.76 -7.82
C ILE A 163 -9.70 -5.34 -7.75
N MET A 164 -10.09 -4.47 -8.68
CA MET A 164 -9.63 -3.08 -8.77
C MET A 164 -10.10 -2.26 -7.58
N ASN A 165 -11.42 -2.25 -7.32
CA ASN A 165 -11.99 -1.46 -6.23
C ASN A 165 -11.39 -1.87 -4.88
N LYS A 166 -11.20 -3.19 -4.68
CA LYS A 166 -10.59 -3.68 -3.44
C LYS A 166 -9.12 -3.28 -3.32
N SER A 167 -8.37 -3.32 -4.41
CA SER A 167 -6.94 -2.98 -4.41
C SER A 167 -6.70 -1.48 -4.23
N LEU A 168 -7.55 -0.63 -4.80
CA LEU A 168 -7.45 0.84 -4.69
C LEU A 168 -7.66 1.35 -3.26
N GLU A 169 -8.38 0.62 -2.40
CA GLU A 169 -8.47 0.91 -0.96
C GLU A 169 -7.10 0.95 -0.28
N TYR A 170 -6.11 0.23 -0.82
CA TYR A 170 -4.75 0.16 -0.29
C TYR A 170 -3.75 1.01 -1.09
N LEU A 171 -3.84 0.97 -2.42
CA LEU A 171 -2.91 1.68 -3.29
C LEU A 171 -3.11 3.20 -3.26
N VAL A 172 -4.34 3.71 -3.25
CA VAL A 172 -4.59 5.17 -3.27
C VAL A 172 -4.06 5.84 -2.01
N PRO A 173 -4.29 5.34 -0.77
CA PRO A 173 -3.72 5.94 0.42
C PRO A 173 -2.19 5.91 0.45
N LEU A 174 -1.56 4.88 -0.13
CA LEU A 174 -0.11 4.73 -0.20
C LEU A 174 0.54 5.88 -0.98
N PHE A 175 0.04 6.19 -2.18
CA PHE A 175 0.57 7.28 -3.01
C PHE A 175 0.18 8.68 -2.51
N LYS A 176 -0.73 8.77 -1.54
CA LYS A 176 -1.09 10.02 -0.84
C LYS A 176 -0.28 10.26 0.43
N ILE A 177 0.73 9.43 0.74
CA ILE A 177 1.59 9.68 1.89
C ILE A 177 2.49 10.89 1.60
N PRO A 178 2.50 11.93 2.47
CA PRO A 178 3.34 13.10 2.27
C PRO A 178 4.82 12.72 2.15
N ASN A 179 5.52 13.35 1.20
CA ASN A 179 6.96 13.17 0.98
C ASN A 179 7.40 11.71 0.73
N ILE A 180 6.50 10.83 0.28
CA ILE A 180 6.85 9.46 -0.11
C ILE A 180 7.99 9.48 -1.14
N GLN A 181 9.01 8.65 -0.91
CA GLN A 181 10.12 8.49 -1.83
C GLN A 181 10.10 7.08 -2.39
N VAL A 182 10.04 6.94 -3.71
CA VAL A 182 10.12 5.65 -4.39
C VAL A 182 11.34 5.65 -5.30
N ASN A 183 12.28 4.73 -5.08
CA ASN A 183 13.47 4.63 -5.94
C ASN A 183 13.08 4.01 -7.30
N HIS A 184 12.33 2.90 -7.29
CA HIS A 184 11.93 2.18 -8.50
C HIS A 184 10.44 1.84 -8.51
N LEU A 185 9.68 2.43 -9.44
CA LEU A 185 8.27 2.10 -9.67
C LEU A 185 8.14 1.23 -10.93
N SER A 186 7.56 0.04 -10.82
CA SER A 186 7.26 -0.84 -11.97
C SER A 186 5.75 -0.99 -12.12
N LEU A 187 5.22 -0.68 -13.29
CA LEU A 187 3.81 -0.72 -13.63
C LEU A 187 3.62 -1.67 -14.80
N SER A 188 2.89 -2.77 -14.58
CA SER A 188 2.59 -3.76 -15.60
C SER A 188 1.07 -3.89 -15.73
N PHE A 189 0.51 -3.42 -16.84
CA PHE A 189 -0.94 -3.35 -17.05
C PHE A 189 -1.33 -4.08 -18.33
N TYR A 190 -2.22 -5.05 -18.21
CA TYR A 190 -2.79 -5.82 -19.32
C TYR A 190 -4.32 -5.70 -19.42
N ASP A 191 -4.93 -4.96 -18.49
CA ASP A 191 -6.35 -4.62 -18.46
C ASP A 191 -6.51 -3.10 -18.29
N GLU A 192 -7.44 -2.53 -19.03
CA GLU A 192 -7.79 -1.11 -19.04
C GLU A 192 -8.88 -0.75 -18.02
N SER A 193 -9.44 -1.75 -17.32
CA SER A 193 -10.58 -1.60 -16.44
C SER A 193 -10.32 -0.59 -15.31
N VAL A 194 -10.82 0.64 -15.53
CA VAL A 194 -10.91 1.79 -14.63
C VAL A 194 -9.59 2.22 -13.97
N LEU A 195 -8.73 2.78 -14.82
CA LEU A 195 -7.50 3.47 -14.45
C LEU A 195 -7.69 4.86 -13.85
N ASP A 196 -8.87 5.48 -14.00
CA ASP A 196 -9.05 6.89 -13.63
C ASP A 196 -8.85 7.13 -12.12
N GLY A 197 -9.30 6.20 -11.28
CA GLY A 197 -9.05 6.26 -9.84
C GLY A 197 -7.57 6.15 -9.48
N PHE A 198 -6.82 5.31 -10.21
CA PHE A 198 -5.39 5.08 -9.99
C PHE A 198 -4.53 6.25 -10.51
N LEU A 199 -4.81 6.72 -11.72
CA LEU A 199 -4.11 7.82 -12.39
C LEU A 199 -4.44 9.20 -11.83
N SER A 200 -5.49 9.33 -11.01
CA SER A 200 -5.82 10.58 -10.30
C SER A 200 -4.76 10.98 -9.25
N THR A 201 -3.84 10.07 -8.91
CA THR A 201 -2.77 10.34 -7.95
C THR A 201 -1.45 10.58 -8.68
N GLN A 202 -0.70 11.58 -8.23
CA GLN A 202 0.64 11.83 -8.77
C GLN A 202 1.65 10.86 -8.15
N PHE A 203 2.53 10.29 -8.98
CA PHE A 203 3.55 9.35 -8.51
C PHE A 203 4.89 10.07 -8.32
N HIS A 204 5.49 9.84 -7.15
CA HIS A 204 6.81 10.36 -6.78
C HIS A 204 7.83 9.24 -6.86
N ALA A 205 8.51 9.10 -8.00
CA ALA A 205 9.51 8.07 -8.22
C ALA A 205 10.73 8.59 -8.97
N LYS A 206 11.93 8.11 -8.59
CA LYS A 206 13.19 8.43 -9.30
C LYS A 206 13.31 7.68 -10.62
N SER A 207 12.75 6.48 -10.69
CA SER A 207 12.72 5.70 -11.93
C SER A 207 11.40 4.98 -12.10
N VAL A 208 11.00 4.82 -13.36
CA VAL A 208 9.77 4.15 -13.73
C VAL A 208 10.00 3.10 -14.82
N LYS A 209 9.46 1.91 -14.62
CA LYS A 209 9.30 0.86 -15.62
C LYS A 209 7.82 0.74 -15.97
N ILE A 210 7.48 0.87 -17.24
CA ILE A 210 6.11 0.74 -17.74
C ILE A 210 6.08 -0.42 -18.73
N SER A 211 5.21 -1.40 -18.49
CA SER A 211 4.99 -2.56 -19.35
C SER A 211 3.50 -2.68 -19.62
N THR A 212 3.06 -2.43 -20.85
CA THR A 212 1.65 -2.54 -21.22
C THR A 212 1.53 -2.88 -22.70
N THR A 213 0.54 -3.70 -23.04
CA THR A 213 0.14 -3.93 -24.45
C THR A 213 -0.77 -2.81 -24.97
N ILE A 214 -1.32 -2.01 -24.06
CA ILE A 214 -2.25 -0.92 -24.31
C ILE A 214 -1.45 0.38 -24.46
N LYS A 215 -1.34 0.89 -25.69
CA LYS A 215 -0.43 2.01 -26.00
C LYS A 215 -0.84 3.33 -25.36
N THR A 216 -2.12 3.69 -25.45
CA THR A 216 -2.67 4.93 -24.86
C THR A 216 -2.41 4.98 -23.35
N LEU A 217 -2.44 3.82 -22.70
CA LEU A 217 -2.16 3.68 -21.29
C LEU A 217 -0.70 3.98 -20.93
N SER A 218 0.27 3.59 -21.77
CA SER A 218 1.70 3.86 -21.50
C SER A 218 1.97 5.36 -21.29
N LEU A 219 1.41 6.21 -22.15
CA LEU A 219 1.52 7.67 -22.07
C LEU A 219 0.80 8.24 -20.85
N ARG A 220 -0.37 7.70 -20.51
CA ARG A 220 -1.14 8.13 -19.33
C ARG A 220 -0.40 7.80 -18.03
N LEU A 221 0.19 6.61 -17.93
CA LEU A 221 0.99 6.19 -16.77
C LEU A 221 2.23 7.08 -16.62
N LEU A 222 2.94 7.36 -17.73
CA LEU A 222 4.09 8.27 -17.69
C LEU A 222 3.68 9.68 -17.27
N SER A 223 2.59 10.20 -17.84
CA SER A 223 2.08 11.53 -17.52
C SER A 223 1.65 11.69 -16.06
N ALA A 224 1.30 10.59 -15.38
CA ALA A 224 0.96 10.60 -13.96
C ALA A 224 2.19 10.71 -13.03
N MET A 225 3.41 10.52 -13.56
CA MET A 225 4.63 10.74 -12.80
C MET A 225 4.89 12.23 -12.60
N THR A 226 5.50 12.59 -11.47
CA THR A 226 5.91 13.98 -11.20
C THR A 226 7.02 14.42 -12.16
N PRO A 227 6.80 15.46 -12.99
CA PRO A 227 7.86 16.03 -13.82
C PRO A 227 9.05 16.46 -12.97
N GLY A 228 10.26 16.24 -13.48
CA GLY A 228 11.52 16.63 -12.83
C GLY A 228 11.99 15.71 -11.69
N GLN A 229 11.17 14.75 -11.25
CA GLN A 229 11.59 13.73 -10.28
C GLN A 229 12.03 12.42 -10.94
N VAL A 230 11.46 12.09 -12.11
CA VAL A 230 11.81 10.87 -12.84
C VAL A 230 13.13 11.09 -13.60
N GLU A 231 14.18 10.42 -13.15
CA GLU A 231 15.50 10.46 -13.77
C GLU A 231 15.70 9.34 -14.78
N SER A 232 15.02 8.20 -14.61
CA SER A 232 15.15 7.03 -15.48
C SER A 232 13.79 6.48 -15.94
N ILE A 233 13.63 6.29 -17.24
CA ILE A 233 12.40 5.73 -17.84
C ILE A 233 12.76 4.43 -18.56
N TYR A 234 12.02 3.37 -18.27
CA TYR A 234 12.07 2.12 -19.00
C TYR A 234 10.68 1.78 -19.54
N MET A 235 10.57 1.53 -20.84
CA MET A 235 9.29 1.22 -21.50
C MET A 235 9.38 -0.10 -22.27
N GLU A 236 8.51 -1.05 -21.92
CA GLU A 236 8.27 -2.25 -22.72
C GLU A 236 7.10 -1.99 -23.67
N SER A 237 7.31 -2.24 -24.97
CA SER A 237 6.27 -2.24 -26.00
C SER A 237 5.64 -0.88 -26.34
N LEU A 238 6.43 0.18 -26.45
CA LEU A 238 5.98 1.41 -27.13
C LEU A 238 5.72 1.20 -28.64
N HIS A 239 6.15 0.06 -29.21
CA HIS A 239 6.03 -0.19 -30.65
C HIS A 239 4.79 -0.97 -31.08
N THR A 240 4.02 -0.33 -31.96
CA THR A 240 3.61 -0.87 -33.27
C THR A 240 3.24 0.32 -34.15
N ILE A 241 4.04 0.64 -35.18
CA ILE A 241 3.76 1.43 -36.43
C ILE A 241 3.10 2.82 -36.28
N ASP A 242 2.64 3.19 -35.09
CA ASP A 242 1.88 4.39 -34.78
C ASP A 242 2.85 5.45 -34.24
N GLY A 243 3.48 6.15 -35.18
CA GLY A 243 4.43 7.22 -34.88
C GLY A 243 3.83 8.34 -34.02
N GLU A 244 2.51 8.52 -34.00
CA GLU A 244 1.87 9.59 -33.24
C GLU A 244 2.06 9.42 -31.72
N ILE A 245 1.92 8.19 -31.21
CA ILE A 245 2.08 7.92 -29.77
C ILE A 245 3.54 8.13 -29.33
N VAL A 246 4.49 7.73 -30.17
CA VAL A 246 5.92 7.92 -29.92
C VAL A 246 6.29 9.41 -29.95
N LEU A 247 5.73 10.18 -30.87
CA LEU A 247 5.91 11.63 -30.90
C LEU A 247 5.37 12.29 -29.62
N ARG A 248 4.17 11.89 -29.18
CA ARG A 248 3.58 12.39 -27.92
C ARG A 248 4.40 12.00 -26.69
N TYR A 249 5.05 10.84 -26.70
CA TYR A 249 5.99 10.45 -25.65
C TYR A 249 7.15 11.45 -25.53
N TYR A 250 7.78 11.83 -26.65
CA TYR A 250 8.88 12.79 -26.67
C TYR A 250 8.47 14.20 -26.23
N GLU A 251 7.19 14.54 -26.38
CA GLU A 251 6.65 15.83 -25.95
C GLU A 251 6.40 15.92 -24.45
N THR A 252 6.42 14.81 -23.72
CA THR A 252 6.20 14.80 -22.26
C THR A 252 7.34 15.47 -21.51
N GLU A 253 7.00 16.20 -20.44
CA GLU A 253 8.01 16.81 -19.56
C GLU A 253 8.85 15.77 -18.83
N GLN A 254 8.26 14.62 -18.51
CA GLN A 254 8.95 13.48 -17.92
C GLN A 254 10.10 13.00 -18.80
N PHE A 255 9.89 12.85 -20.11
CA PHE A 255 10.94 12.45 -21.05
C PHE A 255 12.00 13.54 -21.25
N LYS A 256 11.58 14.80 -21.45
CA LYS A 256 12.51 15.92 -21.67
C LYS A 256 13.45 16.16 -20.48
N GLN A 257 13.02 15.81 -19.27
CA GLN A 257 13.79 16.02 -18.04
C GLN A 257 14.48 14.74 -17.54
N ALA A 258 14.21 13.58 -18.16
CA ALA A 258 14.86 12.33 -17.84
C ALA A 258 16.36 12.39 -18.19
N LYS A 259 17.16 11.59 -17.48
CA LYS A 259 18.59 11.41 -17.72
C LYS A 259 18.89 10.10 -18.43
N HIS A 260 18.12 9.06 -18.15
CA HIS A 260 18.34 7.73 -18.65
C HIS A 260 17.05 7.17 -19.26
N VAL A 261 17.12 6.64 -20.48
CA VAL A 261 15.95 6.07 -21.15
C VAL A 261 16.29 4.72 -21.77
N GLU A 262 15.53 3.68 -21.44
CA GLU A 262 15.60 2.39 -22.11
C GLU A 262 14.24 2.05 -22.73
N LEU A 263 14.25 1.82 -24.03
CA LEU A 263 13.06 1.58 -24.82
C LEU A 263 13.19 0.24 -25.54
N LYS A 264 12.22 -0.65 -25.33
CA LYS A 264 12.12 -1.88 -26.13
C LYS A 264 11.26 -1.68 -27.37
N GLY A 265 11.70 -2.26 -28.48
CA GLY A 265 11.08 -2.15 -29.81
C GLY A 265 11.91 -1.30 -30.79
N PHE A 266 11.44 -1.22 -32.05
CA PHE A 266 12.23 -0.77 -33.21
C PHE A 266 12.03 0.72 -33.56
N TYR A 267 12.96 1.58 -33.15
CA TYR A 267 12.94 3.03 -33.38
C TYR A 267 13.62 3.44 -34.68
N LYS A 268 13.27 4.61 -35.21
CA LYS A 268 13.94 5.19 -36.38
C LYS A 268 15.21 5.89 -35.95
N GLU A 269 16.16 5.99 -36.87
CA GLU A 269 17.42 6.69 -36.62
C GLU A 269 17.20 8.19 -36.30
N ASP A 270 16.22 8.84 -36.93
CA ASP A 270 15.86 10.23 -36.64
C ASP A 270 15.33 10.45 -35.21
N ASP A 271 14.83 9.40 -34.54
CA ASP A 271 14.41 9.48 -33.15
C ASP A 271 15.60 9.73 -32.21
N LEU A 272 16.82 9.33 -32.59
CA LEU A 272 18.03 9.52 -31.79
C LEU A 272 18.34 11.00 -31.54
N LEU A 273 17.94 11.90 -32.43
CA LEU A 273 18.07 13.34 -32.22
C LEU A 273 17.29 13.81 -30.99
N LYS A 274 16.17 13.15 -30.68
CA LYS A 274 15.37 13.40 -29.48
C LYS A 274 16.03 12.90 -28.20
N PHE A 275 17.11 12.12 -28.29
CA PHE A 275 17.85 11.56 -27.15
C PHE A 275 19.10 12.36 -26.80
N SER A 276 19.40 13.44 -27.54
CA SER A 276 20.60 14.25 -27.38
C SER A 276 20.77 14.89 -25.99
N HIS A 277 19.69 15.08 -25.23
CA HIS A 277 19.74 15.59 -23.84
C HIS A 277 19.99 14.50 -22.79
N LEU A 278 19.87 13.22 -23.16
CA LEU A 278 19.99 12.11 -22.24
C LEU A 278 21.47 11.83 -21.91
N LYS A 279 21.74 11.44 -20.67
CA LYS A 279 23.07 10.97 -20.23
C LYS A 279 23.37 9.55 -20.66
N SER A 280 22.33 8.73 -20.86
CA SER A 280 22.47 7.43 -21.48
C SER A 280 21.13 6.97 -22.04
N PHE A 281 21.16 6.21 -23.12
CA PHE A 281 19.96 5.57 -23.65
C PHE A 281 20.24 4.16 -24.15
N LYS A 282 19.19 3.36 -24.27
CA LYS A 282 19.23 2.03 -24.89
C LYS A 282 17.94 1.81 -25.67
N CYS A 283 18.06 1.55 -26.97
CA CYS A 283 16.92 1.26 -27.85
C CYS A 283 17.32 0.28 -28.94
N GLU A 284 16.35 -0.41 -29.55
CA GLU A 284 16.57 -1.23 -30.74
C GLU A 284 16.23 -0.37 -31.97
N LEU A 285 17.08 -0.39 -33.00
CA LEU A 285 16.85 0.38 -34.24
C LEU A 285 16.19 -0.48 -35.31
N CYS A 286 15.30 0.13 -36.10
CA CYS A 286 14.68 -0.48 -37.27
C CYS A 286 15.56 -0.26 -38.51
N PHE A 287 16.11 -1.33 -39.10
CA PHE A 287 17.02 -1.25 -40.25
C PHE A 287 16.31 -1.47 -41.60
N LEU A 288 15.06 -1.04 -41.74
CA LEU A 288 14.29 -1.25 -42.98
C LEU A 288 14.79 -0.42 -44.18
N GLU A 289 15.63 0.60 -43.94
CA GLU A 289 16.25 1.47 -44.96
C GLU A 289 17.79 1.57 -44.73
N PRO A 290 18.58 1.99 -45.75
CA PRO A 290 20.02 2.15 -45.63
C PRO A 290 20.37 3.06 -44.45
N THR A 291 21.09 2.52 -43.47
CA THR A 291 21.38 3.15 -42.19
C THR A 291 22.58 4.08 -42.30
N ASP A 292 22.47 5.29 -41.74
CA ASP A 292 23.60 6.19 -41.61
C ASP A 292 24.33 5.92 -40.29
N TYR A 293 25.30 5.00 -40.37
CA TYR A 293 26.15 4.63 -39.24
C TYR A 293 26.89 5.82 -38.60
N GLN A 294 27.07 6.92 -39.32
CA GLN A 294 27.71 8.11 -38.78
C GLN A 294 26.81 8.81 -37.76
N ARG A 295 25.50 8.90 -38.01
CA ARG A 295 24.53 9.48 -37.07
C ARG A 295 24.36 8.63 -35.82
N ILE A 296 24.35 7.30 -35.93
CA ILE A 296 24.35 6.39 -34.77
C ILE A 296 25.58 6.63 -33.91
N ARG A 297 26.75 6.71 -34.56
CA ARG A 297 28.02 6.94 -33.88
C ARG A 297 27.99 8.28 -33.12
N ASP A 298 27.58 9.35 -33.78
CA ASP A 298 27.58 10.69 -33.19
C ASP A 298 26.59 10.79 -32.01
N ALA A 299 25.45 10.08 -32.06
CA ALA A 299 24.52 9.96 -30.93
C ALA A 299 25.07 9.11 -29.76
N SER A 300 26.06 8.24 -29.99
CA SER A 300 26.60 7.30 -28.99
C SER A 300 27.80 7.84 -28.20
N TYR A 301 28.29 9.05 -28.52
CA TYR A 301 29.51 9.64 -27.94
C TYR A 301 29.27 10.65 -26.80
N PHE A 302 28.09 10.61 -26.15
CA PHE A 302 27.72 11.51 -25.04
C PHE A 302 27.72 10.81 -23.69
#